data_AF-A0A815ES20-F1
#
_entry.id   AF-A0A815ES20-F1
#
_cell.length_a   1.000
_cell.length_b   1.000
_cell.length_c   1.000
_cell.angle_alpha   90.00
_cell.angle_beta   90.00
_cell.angle_gamma   90.00
#
_symmetry.space_group_name_H-M   'P 1'
#
loop_
_entity.id
_entity.type
_entity.pdbx_description
1 polymer ?
#
loop_
_entity_poly.entity_id
_entity_poly.type
_entity_poly.pdbx_seq_one_letter_code
_entity_poly.pdbx_strand_id
1 'polypeptide(L)'
;MANLHLDMNPWSYFEDKDNSEQFKVLNQLRYRTASDWITENNEPGCAAIGELHVQGLVNLADNQEEDGGFWLVPGFHKYLEQWTHEHQAWSNIYGRWNRFNLFRERDIPELYAAACHISSRAGSAILWDQRTMHGSRANCSLRPRYAQFFKMFPAEHPAMTPERAERRREAILTKLKLVNIDTEVDLSPMGRKLFGLEK
;
A
#
# COMPACT_ATOMS: atom_id res chain seq x y z
N MET A 1 -4.97 20.45 8.52
CA MET A 1 -5.80 19.46 7.79
C MET A 1 -5.02 18.16 7.72
N ALA A 2 -5.66 17.02 7.99
CA ALA A 2 -5.04 15.70 7.94
C ALA A 2 -6.05 14.68 7.43
N ASN A 3 -5.58 13.49 7.05
CA ASN A 3 -6.45 12.39 6.67
C ASN A 3 -6.02 11.07 7.32
N LEU A 4 -6.98 10.19 7.57
CA LEU A 4 -6.74 8.79 7.92
C LEU A 4 -7.50 7.89 6.95
N HIS A 5 -6.82 6.87 6.47
CA HIS A 5 -7.35 5.91 5.53
C HIS A 5 -6.74 4.52 5.74
N LEU A 6 -7.38 3.56 5.08
CA LEU A 6 -6.84 2.23 4.83
C LEU A 6 -6.67 2.03 3.32
N ASP A 7 -5.49 1.55 2.91
CA ASP A 7 -5.18 1.11 1.55
C ASP A 7 -5.73 -0.30 1.28
N MET A 8 -6.95 -0.56 1.75
CA MET A 8 -7.68 -1.81 1.63
C MET A 8 -9.14 -1.59 2.03
N ASN A 9 -10.00 -2.57 1.76
CA ASN A 9 -11.32 -2.63 2.38
C ASN A 9 -11.24 -3.44 3.67
N PRO A 10 -11.49 -2.85 4.85
CA PRO A 10 -11.44 -3.61 6.09
C PRO A 10 -12.53 -4.69 6.14
N TRP A 11 -13.74 -4.40 5.65
CA TRP A 11 -14.86 -5.33 5.71
C TRP A 11 -14.65 -6.53 4.77
N SER A 12 -14.36 -6.28 3.48
CA SER A 12 -14.13 -7.40 2.55
C SER A 12 -12.93 -8.27 2.95
N TYR A 13 -11.92 -7.67 3.60
CA TYR A 13 -10.75 -8.40 4.09
C TYR A 13 -11.09 -9.47 5.13
N PHE A 14 -12.07 -9.22 6.02
CA PHE A 14 -12.53 -10.23 6.99
C PHE A 14 -13.70 -11.08 6.48
N GLU A 15 -14.49 -10.58 5.52
CA GLU A 15 -15.59 -11.34 4.90
C GLU A 15 -15.08 -12.45 3.98
N ASP A 16 -14.02 -12.19 3.20
CA ASP A 16 -13.40 -13.19 2.33
C ASP A 16 -12.68 -14.26 3.19
N LYS A 17 -13.04 -15.53 2.95
CA LYS A 17 -12.53 -16.69 3.71
C LYS A 17 -11.59 -17.58 2.92
N ASP A 18 -11.57 -17.46 1.60
CA ASP A 18 -10.83 -18.34 0.69
C ASP A 18 -9.89 -17.58 -0.26
N ASN A 19 -9.81 -16.26 -0.11
CA ASN A 19 -8.98 -15.35 -0.89
C ASN A 19 -9.42 -15.23 -2.35
N SER A 20 -10.63 -15.70 -2.68
CA SER A 20 -11.14 -15.74 -4.06
C SER A 20 -11.25 -14.35 -4.69
N GLU A 21 -11.53 -13.31 -3.90
CA GLU A 21 -11.61 -11.95 -4.43
C GLU A 21 -10.21 -11.43 -4.81
N GLN A 22 -9.19 -11.65 -3.99
CA GLN A 22 -7.81 -11.26 -4.34
C GLN A 22 -7.36 -11.94 -5.65
N PHE A 23 -7.60 -13.24 -5.78
CA PHE A 23 -7.28 -13.99 -6.99
C PHE A 23 -8.01 -13.42 -8.22
N LYS A 24 -9.31 -13.18 -8.11
CA LYS A 24 -10.14 -12.61 -9.18
C LYS A 24 -9.62 -11.24 -9.61
N VAL A 25 -9.27 -10.38 -8.66
CA VAL A 25 -8.79 -9.02 -8.91
C VAL A 25 -7.41 -9.03 -9.56
N LEU A 26 -6.44 -9.70 -8.93
CA LEU A 26 -5.06 -9.68 -9.37
C LEU A 26 -4.88 -10.38 -10.73
N ASN A 27 -5.69 -11.41 -11.02
CA ASN A 27 -5.68 -12.06 -12.33
C ASN A 27 -6.24 -11.18 -13.46
N GLN A 28 -7.02 -10.14 -13.15
CA GLN A 28 -7.54 -9.20 -14.16
C GLN A 28 -6.53 -8.14 -14.57
N LEU A 29 -5.49 -7.88 -13.77
CA LEU A 29 -4.52 -6.80 -14.01
C LEU A 29 -3.74 -6.97 -15.31
N ARG A 30 -3.78 -5.99 -16.20
CA ARG A 30 -3.02 -6.02 -17.47
C ARG A 30 -1.77 -5.16 -17.44
N TYR A 31 -1.54 -4.42 -16.35
CA TYR A 31 -0.40 -3.51 -16.16
C TYR A 31 -0.21 -2.48 -17.27
N ARG A 32 -1.30 -2.11 -17.96
CA ARG A 32 -1.29 -1.14 -19.06
C ARG A 32 -1.32 0.30 -18.56
N THR A 33 -1.85 0.50 -17.35
CA THR A 33 -2.02 1.83 -16.75
C THR A 33 -1.43 1.85 -15.34
N ALA A 34 -1.16 3.04 -14.81
CA ALA A 34 -0.71 3.21 -13.43
C ALA A 34 -1.73 2.64 -12.42
N SER A 35 -3.03 2.68 -12.74
CA SER A 35 -4.11 2.18 -11.89
C SER A 35 -4.03 0.68 -11.62
N ASP A 36 -3.47 -0.11 -12.54
CA ASP A 36 -3.25 -1.55 -12.32
C ASP A 36 -2.24 -1.79 -11.19
N TRP A 37 -1.17 -1.00 -11.14
CA TRP A 37 -0.15 -1.06 -10.10
C TRP A 37 -0.67 -0.57 -8.75
N ILE A 38 -1.48 0.49 -8.76
CA ILE A 38 -2.17 0.97 -7.54
C ILE A 38 -3.13 -0.11 -7.03
N THR A 39 -3.84 -0.80 -7.93
CA THR A 39 -4.72 -1.91 -7.55
C THR A 39 -3.94 -3.06 -6.91
N GLU A 40 -2.84 -3.50 -7.52
CA GLU A 40 -1.94 -4.52 -6.92
C GLU A 40 -1.43 -4.08 -5.54
N ASN A 41 -1.06 -2.81 -5.39
CA ASN A 41 -0.58 -2.26 -4.13
C ASN A 41 -1.66 -2.32 -3.03
N ASN A 42 -2.91 -2.04 -3.37
CA ASN A 42 -4.01 -1.91 -2.41
C ASN A 42 -4.84 -3.19 -2.23
N GLU A 43 -4.38 -4.33 -2.76
CA GLU A 43 -5.05 -5.61 -2.67
C GLU A 43 -4.26 -6.55 -1.74
N PRO A 44 -4.58 -6.58 -0.41
CA PRO A 44 -3.82 -7.33 0.60
C PRO A 44 -4.31 -8.77 0.80
N GLY A 45 -5.27 -9.26 0.01
CA GLY A 45 -5.85 -10.58 0.23
C GLY A 45 -6.96 -10.58 1.27
N CYS A 46 -7.01 -11.64 2.09
CA CYS A 46 -7.96 -11.77 3.17
C CYS A 46 -7.30 -12.19 4.49
N ALA A 47 -8.01 -11.92 5.60
CA ALA A 47 -7.55 -12.21 6.95
C ALA A 47 -7.32 -13.71 7.20
N ALA A 48 -8.07 -14.57 6.52
CA ALA A 48 -7.98 -16.03 6.69
C ALA A 48 -6.65 -16.60 6.17
N ILE A 49 -6.06 -16.01 5.14
CA ILE A 49 -4.71 -16.37 4.67
C ILE A 49 -3.64 -15.70 5.53
N GLY A 50 -3.89 -14.46 5.95
CA GLY A 50 -2.98 -13.74 6.86
C GLY A 50 -1.65 -13.35 6.22
N GLU A 51 -1.64 -13.06 4.91
CA GLU A 51 -0.43 -12.63 4.20
C GLU A 51 0.12 -11.31 4.77
N LEU A 52 1.44 -11.26 4.98
CA LEU A 52 2.10 -10.05 5.45
C LEU A 52 2.34 -9.09 4.29
N HIS A 53 1.63 -7.97 4.28
CA HIS A 53 1.90 -6.85 3.40
C HIS A 53 2.46 -5.68 4.19
N VAL A 54 3.67 -5.24 3.81
CA VAL A 54 4.32 -4.08 4.41
C VAL A 54 4.42 -2.99 3.37
N GLN A 55 3.83 -1.84 3.65
CA GLN A 55 4.01 -0.64 2.86
C GLN A 55 5.14 0.19 3.44
N GLY A 56 5.75 1.00 2.60
CA GLY A 56 6.89 1.80 2.99
C GLY A 56 7.07 3.03 2.13
N LEU A 57 7.84 3.95 2.68
CA LEU A 57 8.36 5.09 1.94
C LEU A 57 9.80 5.38 2.37
N VAL A 58 10.60 5.85 1.41
CA VAL A 58 11.92 6.43 1.68
C VAL A 58 11.79 7.95 1.59
N ASN A 59 12.16 8.64 2.66
CA ASN A 59 12.27 10.09 2.66
C ASN A 59 13.48 10.52 1.83
N LEU A 60 13.26 11.37 0.82
CA LEU A 60 14.32 11.91 -0.03
C LEU A 60 14.78 13.29 0.43
N ALA A 61 14.11 13.87 1.42
CA ALA A 61 14.50 15.08 2.14
C ALA A 61 14.16 14.96 3.63
N ASP A 62 14.82 15.76 4.46
CA ASP A 62 14.46 15.88 5.87
C ASP A 62 13.00 16.31 6.02
N ASN A 63 12.29 15.64 6.92
CA ASN A 63 10.88 15.87 7.21
C ASN A 63 10.74 16.09 8.72
N GLN A 64 10.56 17.36 9.07
CA GLN A 64 10.34 17.80 10.46
C GLN A 64 8.84 17.84 10.76
N GLU A 65 8.50 18.16 12.00
CA GLU A 65 7.12 18.12 12.50
C GLU A 65 6.17 19.03 11.71
N GLU A 66 6.61 20.25 11.38
CA GLU A 66 5.81 21.23 10.64
C GLU A 66 5.67 20.93 9.15
N ASP A 67 6.48 20.03 8.59
CA ASP A 67 6.40 19.64 7.18
C ASP A 67 5.18 18.75 6.91
N GLY A 68 4.55 18.24 7.97
CA GLY A 68 3.51 17.22 7.90
C GLY A 68 4.01 15.99 7.14
N GLY A 69 3.11 15.26 6.51
CA GLY A 69 3.46 14.03 5.79
C GLY A 69 2.96 12.83 6.57
N PHE A 70 3.72 11.75 6.56
CA PHE A 70 3.23 10.46 7.03
C PHE A 70 2.90 10.47 8.52
N TRP A 71 1.72 9.98 8.84
CA TRP A 71 1.28 9.75 10.21
C TRP A 71 0.40 8.49 10.25
N LEU A 72 0.32 7.86 11.41
CA LEU A 72 -0.41 6.62 11.60
C LEU A 72 -1.00 6.51 12.99
N VAL A 73 -1.95 5.60 13.18
CA VAL A 73 -2.44 5.21 14.51
C VAL A 73 -1.59 4.03 15.03
N PRO A 74 -0.72 4.23 16.03
CA PRO A 74 0.20 3.18 16.48
C PRO A 74 -0.55 1.93 16.95
N GLY A 75 -0.15 0.76 16.45
CA GLY A 75 -0.75 -0.51 16.85
C GLY A 75 -2.12 -0.83 16.24
N PHE A 76 -2.68 0.03 15.37
CA PHE A 76 -4.02 -0.18 14.81
C PHE A 76 -4.21 -1.54 14.12
N HIS A 77 -3.19 -2.09 13.47
CA HIS A 77 -3.25 -3.42 12.86
C HIS A 77 -3.66 -4.54 13.83
N LYS A 78 -3.42 -4.37 15.14
CA LYS A 78 -3.85 -5.31 16.20
C LYS A 78 -5.32 -5.16 16.56
N TYR A 79 -5.88 -3.98 16.33
CA TYR A 79 -7.27 -3.61 16.62
C TYR A 79 -8.16 -3.65 15.37
N LEU A 80 -7.57 -3.85 14.19
CA LEU A 80 -8.28 -3.79 12.91
C LEU A 80 -9.49 -4.74 12.88
N GLU A 81 -9.38 -5.97 13.39
CA GLU A 81 -10.47 -6.94 13.39
C GLU A 81 -11.64 -6.47 14.25
N GLN A 82 -11.37 -6.15 15.52
CA GLN A 82 -12.38 -5.62 16.44
C GLN A 82 -13.03 -4.36 15.87
N TRP A 83 -12.23 -3.41 15.41
CA TRP A 83 -12.71 -2.15 14.84
C TRP A 83 -13.60 -2.41 13.63
N THR A 84 -13.23 -3.35 12.74
CA THR A 84 -14.05 -3.67 11.56
C THR A 84 -15.41 -4.23 11.95
N HIS A 85 -15.45 -5.17 12.91
CA HIS A 85 -16.70 -5.76 13.39
C HIS A 85 -17.63 -4.73 14.06
N GLU A 86 -17.07 -3.85 14.90
CA GLU A 86 -17.83 -2.77 15.54
C GLU A 86 -18.41 -1.77 14.52
N HIS A 87 -17.76 -1.61 13.37
CA HIS A 87 -18.14 -0.67 12.33
C HIS A 87 -18.73 -1.33 11.08
N GLN A 88 -19.31 -2.54 11.18
CA GLN A 88 -19.83 -3.29 10.02
C GLN A 88 -20.85 -2.50 9.19
N ALA A 89 -21.71 -1.70 9.83
CA ALA A 89 -22.74 -0.90 9.16
C ALA A 89 -22.15 0.18 8.23
N TRP A 90 -20.89 0.57 8.44
CA TRP A 90 -20.22 1.61 7.66
C TRP A 90 -19.73 1.11 6.30
N SER A 91 -19.70 -0.20 6.06
CA SER A 91 -19.42 -0.78 4.74
C SER A 91 -20.32 -0.21 3.62
N ASN A 92 -21.57 0.15 3.96
CA ASN A 92 -22.50 0.78 3.02
C ASN A 92 -22.21 2.27 2.78
N ILE A 93 -21.52 2.94 3.71
CA ILE A 93 -21.19 4.38 3.63
C ILE A 93 -19.88 4.58 2.87
N TYR A 94 -18.87 3.80 3.24
CA TYR A 94 -17.52 3.91 2.70
C TYR A 94 -17.28 3.02 1.47
N GLY A 95 -18.20 2.11 1.18
CA GLY A 95 -18.21 1.29 -0.02
C GLY A 95 -17.58 -0.08 0.20
N ARG A 96 -18.39 -1.13 0.08
CA ARG A 96 -18.00 -2.54 0.32
C ARG A 96 -16.88 -3.05 -0.60
N TRP A 97 -16.68 -2.42 -1.76
CA TRP A 97 -15.72 -2.84 -2.78
C TRP A 97 -14.58 -1.85 -3.01
N ASN A 98 -14.48 -0.83 -2.15
CA ASN A 98 -13.42 0.17 -2.26
C ASN A 98 -12.10 -0.39 -1.72
N ARG A 99 -11.04 -0.37 -2.53
CA ARG A 99 -9.65 -0.72 -2.14
C ARG A 99 -8.89 0.45 -1.48
N PHE A 100 -9.60 1.53 -1.19
CA PHE A 100 -9.08 2.70 -0.52
C PHE A 100 -10.25 3.31 0.25
N ASN A 101 -10.13 3.36 1.57
CA ASN A 101 -11.18 3.89 2.44
C ASN A 101 -10.64 5.08 3.21
N LEU A 102 -11.02 6.29 2.79
CA LEU A 102 -10.72 7.53 3.47
C LEU A 102 -11.82 7.86 4.48
N PHE A 103 -11.46 7.85 5.76
CA PHE A 103 -12.40 8.06 6.86
C PHE A 103 -12.47 9.54 7.25
N ARG A 104 -13.69 10.03 7.48
CA ARG A 104 -13.90 11.41 7.92
C ARG A 104 -13.52 11.54 9.39
N GLU A 105 -12.87 12.64 9.75
CA GLU A 105 -12.48 12.92 11.14
C GLU A 105 -13.66 12.88 12.12
N ARG A 106 -14.82 13.40 11.72
CA ARG A 106 -16.04 13.36 12.55
C ARG A 106 -16.58 11.95 12.80
N ASP A 107 -16.23 10.99 11.94
CA ASP A 107 -16.71 9.62 12.06
C ASP A 107 -15.79 8.81 13.00
N ILE A 108 -14.49 9.11 13.04
CA ILE A 108 -13.47 8.42 13.89
C ILE A 108 -12.57 9.40 14.67
N PRO A 109 -13.14 10.33 15.47
CA PRO A 109 -12.37 11.40 16.11
C PRO A 109 -11.29 10.86 17.07
N GLU A 110 -11.54 9.73 17.73
CA GLU A 110 -10.60 9.07 18.63
C GLU A 110 -9.35 8.56 17.91
N LEU A 111 -9.50 8.06 16.68
CA LEU A 111 -8.36 7.60 15.87
C LEU A 111 -7.54 8.77 15.34
N TYR A 112 -8.19 9.87 14.95
CA TYR A 112 -7.48 11.10 14.59
C TYR A 112 -6.70 11.68 15.77
N ALA A 113 -7.27 11.62 16.98
CA ALA A 113 -6.59 12.05 18.21
C ALA A 113 -5.42 11.14 18.60
N ALA A 114 -5.51 9.84 18.31
CA ALA A 114 -4.47 8.85 18.61
C ALA A 114 -3.36 8.78 17.54
N ALA A 115 -3.56 9.39 16.37
CA ALA A 115 -2.59 9.32 15.28
C ALA A 115 -1.32 10.14 15.60
N CYS A 116 -0.16 9.56 15.30
CA CYS A 116 1.15 10.14 15.54
C CYS A 116 1.86 10.44 14.23
N HIS A 117 2.36 11.66 14.10
CA HIS A 117 3.21 12.07 13.00
C HIS A 117 4.61 11.48 13.11
N ILE A 118 5.22 11.13 11.97
CA ILE A 118 6.53 10.51 11.91
C ILE A 118 7.49 11.42 11.16
N SER A 119 8.23 12.25 11.91
CA SER A 119 9.38 12.99 11.36
C SER A 119 10.53 12.04 11.03
N SER A 120 11.27 12.32 9.97
CA SER A 120 12.42 11.48 9.58
C SER A 120 13.48 12.29 8.80
N ARG A 121 14.72 11.81 8.82
CA ARG A 121 15.82 12.41 8.05
C ARG A 121 15.81 11.91 6.61
N ALA A 122 16.40 12.67 5.69
CA ALA A 122 16.67 12.20 4.33
C ALA A 122 17.39 10.84 4.36
N GLY A 123 16.96 9.92 3.50
CA GLY A 123 17.44 8.54 3.42
C GLY A 123 16.79 7.56 4.41
N SER A 124 15.97 8.03 5.36
CA SER A 124 15.25 7.14 6.28
C SER A 124 14.10 6.43 5.55
N ALA A 125 13.93 5.14 5.86
CA ALA A 125 12.76 4.38 5.44
C ALA A 125 11.75 4.27 6.60
N ILE A 126 10.49 4.59 6.33
CA ILE A 126 9.36 4.33 7.23
C ILE A 126 8.61 3.12 6.69
N LEU A 127 8.39 2.13 7.54
CA LEU A 127 7.70 0.88 7.20
C LEU A 127 6.46 0.73 8.09
N TRP A 128 5.36 0.26 7.52
CA TRP A 128 4.16 -0.06 8.27
C TRP A 128 3.44 -1.28 7.70
N ASP A 129 2.75 -2.01 8.57
CA ASP A 129 1.81 -3.05 8.17
C ASP A 129 0.62 -2.41 7.45
N GLN A 130 0.25 -2.89 6.25
CA GLN A 130 -0.83 -2.33 5.43
C GLN A 130 -2.18 -2.28 6.17
N ARG A 131 -2.36 -3.11 7.21
CA ARG A 131 -3.53 -3.13 8.11
C ARG A 131 -3.60 -1.97 9.09
N THR A 132 -2.57 -1.12 9.13
CA THR A 132 -2.49 0.02 10.04
C THR A 132 -3.20 1.23 9.42
N MET A 133 -4.13 1.85 10.17
CA MET A 133 -4.74 3.13 9.78
C MET A 133 -3.65 4.20 9.70
N HIS A 134 -3.53 4.84 8.53
CA HIS A 134 -2.48 5.81 8.27
C HIS A 134 -2.96 6.91 7.33
N GLY A 135 -2.12 7.92 7.12
CA GLY A 135 -2.40 8.91 6.11
C GLY A 135 -1.37 10.02 6.04
N SER A 136 -1.84 11.24 5.85
CA SER A 136 -0.97 12.40 5.71
C SER A 136 -1.50 13.63 6.43
N ARG A 137 -0.58 14.41 7.00
CA ARG A 137 -0.81 15.76 7.51
C ARG A 137 -0.44 16.80 6.47
N ALA A 138 -1.18 17.91 6.45
CA ALA A 138 -0.84 19.07 5.63
C ALA A 138 0.54 19.62 6.00
N ASN A 139 1.24 20.12 4.98
CA ASN A 139 2.51 20.82 5.18
C ASN A 139 2.22 22.25 5.65
N CYS A 140 2.79 22.63 6.78
CA CYS A 140 2.67 23.96 7.38
C CYS A 140 3.98 24.76 7.28
N SER A 141 4.95 24.28 6.52
CA SER A 141 6.25 24.89 6.30
C SER A 141 6.45 25.32 4.84
N LEU A 142 7.61 25.92 4.53
CA LEU A 142 8.03 26.25 3.17
C LEU A 142 8.93 25.17 2.54
N ARG A 143 9.24 24.10 3.26
CA ARG A 143 10.11 23.03 2.76
C ARG A 143 9.29 22.02 1.94
N PRO A 144 9.77 21.62 0.75
CA PRO A 144 9.11 20.58 -0.02
C PRO A 144 9.25 19.22 0.66
N ARG A 145 8.31 18.31 0.35
CA ARG A 145 8.38 16.90 0.75
C ARG A 145 8.67 16.04 -0.47
N TYR A 146 9.65 15.16 -0.33
CA TYR A 146 9.98 14.18 -1.36
C TYR A 146 10.03 12.80 -0.72
N ALA A 147 9.26 11.86 -1.28
CA ALA A 147 9.22 10.50 -0.81
C ALA A 147 9.08 9.54 -2.00
N GLN A 148 9.75 8.39 -1.91
CA GLN A 148 9.55 7.27 -2.82
C GLN A 148 8.81 6.16 -2.09
N PHE A 149 7.58 5.87 -2.50
CA PHE A 149 6.79 4.78 -1.94
C PHE A 149 7.19 3.43 -2.53
N PHE A 150 7.06 2.38 -1.72
CA PHE A 150 7.24 0.99 -2.11
C PHE A 150 6.34 0.07 -1.25
N LYS A 151 6.13 -1.16 -1.73
CA LYS A 151 5.43 -2.21 -0.99
C LYS A 151 6.26 -3.49 -1.04
N MET A 152 6.20 -4.25 0.04
CA MET A 152 6.81 -5.56 0.20
C MET A 152 5.71 -6.58 0.45
N PHE A 153 5.81 -7.71 -0.24
CA PHE A 153 4.95 -8.88 -0.08
C PHE A 153 5.80 -10.13 -0.36
N PRO A 154 5.40 -11.31 0.14
CA PRO A 154 6.15 -12.55 -0.08
C PRO A 154 6.37 -12.85 -1.56
N ALA A 155 7.55 -13.36 -1.91
CA ALA A 155 7.85 -13.74 -3.29
C ALA A 155 6.96 -14.91 -3.76
N GLU A 156 6.76 -15.89 -2.87
CA GLU A 156 5.76 -16.94 -3.03
C GLU A 156 4.40 -16.38 -2.61
N HIS A 157 3.61 -15.99 -3.60
CA HIS A 157 2.30 -15.38 -3.41
C HIS A 157 1.29 -16.21 -4.21
N PRO A 158 0.25 -16.80 -3.59
CA PRO A 158 -0.71 -17.67 -4.28
C PRO A 158 -1.38 -16.99 -5.47
N ALA A 159 -1.73 -15.71 -5.35
CA ALA A 159 -2.28 -14.90 -6.44
C ALA A 159 -1.24 -14.38 -7.49
N MET A 160 0.02 -14.82 -7.44
CA MET A 160 1.01 -14.58 -8.51
C MET A 160 1.02 -15.77 -9.48
N THR A 161 0.00 -15.85 -10.33
CA THR A 161 -0.10 -16.88 -11.38
C THR A 161 0.98 -16.69 -12.46
N PRO A 162 1.41 -17.75 -13.17
CA PRO A 162 2.37 -17.63 -14.27
C PRO A 162 1.95 -16.61 -15.32
N GLU A 163 0.67 -16.56 -15.68
CA GLU A 163 0.13 -15.62 -16.66
C GLU A 163 0.16 -14.16 -16.15
N ARG A 164 -0.01 -13.95 -14.84
CA ARG A 164 0.12 -12.62 -14.23
C ARG A 164 1.58 -12.20 -14.12
N ALA A 165 2.47 -13.13 -13.74
CA ALA A 165 3.91 -12.89 -13.67
C ALA A 165 4.44 -12.44 -15.04
N GLU A 166 4.04 -13.10 -16.12
CA GLU A 166 4.47 -12.72 -17.47
C GLU A 166 3.95 -11.34 -17.88
N ARG A 167 2.66 -11.03 -17.66
CA ARG A 167 2.13 -9.68 -17.92
C ARG A 167 2.86 -8.59 -17.14
N ARG A 168 3.20 -8.86 -15.88
CA ARG A 168 3.97 -7.95 -15.02
C ARG A 168 5.38 -7.75 -15.59
N ARG A 169 6.04 -8.83 -16.00
CA ARG A 169 7.37 -8.84 -16.63
C ARG A 169 7.41 -8.00 -17.90
N GLU A 170 6.48 -8.24 -18.83
CA GLU A 170 6.37 -7.49 -20.09
C GLU A 170 6.15 -5.98 -19.86
N ALA A 171 5.29 -5.64 -18.89
CA ALA A 171 5.01 -4.25 -18.55
C ALA A 171 6.25 -3.55 -17.94
N ILE A 172 7.03 -4.25 -17.10
CA ILE A 172 8.28 -3.75 -16.56
C ILE A 172 9.30 -3.55 -17.68
N LEU A 173 9.53 -4.53 -18.54
CA LEU A 173 10.44 -4.41 -19.69
C LEU A 173 10.08 -3.22 -20.58
N THR A 174 8.79 -3.04 -20.85
CA THR A 174 8.28 -1.88 -21.61
C THR A 174 8.63 -0.57 -20.93
N LYS A 175 8.40 -0.47 -19.60
CA LYS A 175 8.72 0.74 -18.83
C LYS A 175 10.23 1.02 -18.80
N LEU A 176 11.07 0.02 -18.56
CA LEU A 176 12.53 0.16 -18.54
C LEU A 176 13.05 0.64 -19.90
N LYS A 177 12.54 0.07 -21.00
CA LYS A 177 12.87 0.49 -22.36
C LYS A 177 12.49 1.96 -22.63
N LEU A 178 11.33 2.41 -22.16
CA LEU A 178 10.88 3.81 -22.32
C LEU A 178 11.80 4.82 -21.64
N VAL A 179 12.50 4.42 -20.57
CA VAL A 179 13.45 5.26 -19.85
C VAL A 179 14.91 4.92 -20.14
N ASN A 180 15.17 4.13 -21.19
CA ASN A 180 16.50 3.72 -21.64
C ASN A 180 17.34 3.02 -20.57
N ILE A 181 16.72 2.18 -19.74
CA ILE A 181 17.44 1.31 -18.78
C ILE A 181 17.74 -0.04 -19.44
N ASP A 182 19.02 -0.40 -19.51
CA ASP A 182 19.51 -1.70 -19.98
C ASP A 182 19.42 -2.73 -18.84
N THR A 183 18.71 -3.84 -19.08
CA THR A 183 18.44 -4.83 -18.04
C THR A 183 19.66 -5.65 -17.62
N GLU A 184 20.67 -5.75 -18.49
CA GLU A 184 21.91 -6.50 -18.21
C GLU A 184 22.95 -5.62 -17.52
N VAL A 185 23.02 -4.35 -17.91
CA VAL A 185 24.06 -3.41 -17.45
C VAL A 185 23.61 -2.59 -16.25
N ASP A 186 22.40 -2.02 -16.29
CA ASP A 186 21.96 -1.02 -15.30
C ASP A 186 21.27 -1.65 -14.10
N LEU A 187 20.76 -2.87 -14.22
CA LEU A 187 20.13 -3.58 -13.12
C LEU A 187 21.14 -4.45 -12.37
N SER A 188 21.08 -4.36 -11.04
CA SER A 188 21.73 -5.35 -10.18
C SER A 188 21.10 -6.74 -10.35
N PRO A 189 21.80 -7.83 -9.96
CA PRO A 189 21.21 -9.16 -9.94
C PRO A 189 19.90 -9.22 -9.15
N MET A 190 19.86 -8.56 -7.98
CA MET A 190 18.64 -8.45 -7.17
C MET A 190 17.53 -7.69 -7.92
N GLY A 191 17.86 -6.62 -8.64
CA GLY A 191 16.89 -5.87 -9.44
C GLY A 191 16.25 -6.74 -10.53
N ARG A 192 17.06 -7.51 -11.27
CA ARG A 192 16.56 -8.47 -12.26
C ARG A 192 15.64 -9.51 -11.62
N LYS A 193 16.02 -10.06 -10.47
CA LYS A 193 15.19 -11.01 -9.71
C LYS A 193 13.83 -10.42 -9.33
N LEU A 194 13.81 -9.23 -8.71
CA LEU A 194 12.57 -8.56 -8.27
C LEU A 194 11.64 -8.18 -9.43
N PHE A 195 12.22 -7.93 -10.61
CA PHE A 195 11.47 -7.64 -11.83
C PHE A 195 11.04 -8.90 -12.61
N GLY A 196 11.40 -10.09 -12.14
CA GLY A 196 11.07 -11.35 -12.81
C GLY A 196 11.79 -11.51 -14.15
N LEU A 197 13.01 -10.99 -14.26
CA LEU A 197 13.83 -10.99 -15.48
C LEU A 197 14.93 -12.06 -15.49
N GLU A 198 15.07 -12.82 -14.39
CA GLU A 198 15.95 -13.98 -14.36
C GLU A 198 15.36 -15.13 -15.19
N LYS A 199 16.25 -15.88 -15.85
CA LYS A 199 15.89 -17.06 -16.65
C LYS A 199 15.90 -18.32 -15.82
#